data_AF-A0A9Q0C529-F1
#
_entry.id   AF-A0A9Q0C529-F1
#
_cell.length_a   1.000
_cell.length_b   1.000
_cell.length_c   1.000
_cell.angle_alpha   90.00
_cell.angle_beta   90.00
_cell.angle_gamma   90.00
#
_symmetry.space_group_name_H-M   'P 1'
#
loop_
_entity.id
_entity.type
_entity.pdbx_description
1 polymer ?
#
loop_
_entity_poly.entity_id
_entity_poly.type
_entity_poly.pdbx_seq_one_letter_code
_entity_poly.pdbx_strand_id
1 'polypeptide(L)'
;MLIFHYFLLSFPMQTHIANYSNTITNITHVPDTSRLRIFVGILTEPQLHQRRHLIRAAYTLQKRDLASVEVDVRFVFCNSITDHQKVFLSLEIMKYNDIILIDCSNNKDGGRTMTYFSNLPSMFGEHTQPFDYVVKVEHDAYFQLNNLAKFLTDKPRDDLYYGMEIKCTGEIAASCGVNNTFMAGFGVVVSWDLVEWIAKSGFVQDSEVGMEDVMLGKWLNMANKGKNRYNGLPNQFYDYKGDLPEDYYRHEFVPETVAVHKLEEDLHWARILSYFNVTHGLRPSKFYAQVLR
;
A
#
# COMPACT_ATOMS: atom_id res chain seq x y z
N MET A 1 -35.94 -20.91 43.71
CA MET A 1 -36.11 -19.52 43.21
C MET A 1 -35.05 -18.66 43.89
N LEU A 2 -34.08 -18.14 43.14
CA LEU A 2 -32.95 -17.35 43.64
C LEU A 2 -32.63 -16.29 42.59
N ILE A 3 -32.48 -15.03 43.00
CA ILE A 3 -32.38 -13.87 42.10
C ILE A 3 -30.98 -13.29 42.18
N PHE A 4 -30.20 -13.43 41.10
CA PHE A 4 -28.95 -12.71 40.94
C PHE A 4 -29.23 -11.24 40.59
N HIS A 5 -28.78 -10.32 41.45
CA HIS A 5 -28.79 -8.89 41.16
C HIS A 5 -27.52 -8.52 40.40
N TYR A 6 -27.68 -7.84 39.25
CA TYR A 6 -26.57 -7.20 38.56
C TYR A 6 -26.19 -5.90 39.25
N PHE A 7 -24.92 -5.78 39.66
CA PHE A 7 -24.33 -4.49 40.02
C PHE A 7 -23.76 -3.81 38.77
N LEU A 8 -24.37 -2.71 38.35
CA LEU A 8 -23.81 -1.81 37.35
C LEU A 8 -22.89 -0.79 38.04
N LEU A 9 -21.60 -0.84 37.74
CA LEU A 9 -20.62 0.16 38.18
C LEU A 9 -20.59 1.34 37.22
N SER A 10 -21.37 2.38 37.54
CA SER A 10 -21.39 3.64 36.80
C SER A 10 -20.17 4.50 37.12
N PHE A 11 -19.20 4.57 36.21
CA PHE A 11 -18.12 5.56 36.29
C PHE A 11 -18.55 6.87 35.60
N PRO A 12 -18.59 8.02 36.31
CA PRO A 12 -18.88 9.31 35.69
C PRO A 12 -17.65 9.81 34.92
N MET A 13 -17.72 9.84 33.59
CA MET A 13 -16.64 10.38 32.76
C MET A 13 -16.76 11.91 32.68
N GLN A 14 -15.95 12.61 33.47
CA GLN A 14 -16.01 14.07 33.58
C GLN A 14 -15.23 14.76 32.44
N THR A 15 -15.95 15.43 31.54
CA THR A 15 -15.39 16.03 30.32
C THR A 15 -14.69 17.37 30.58
N HIS A 16 -13.37 17.33 30.75
CA HIS A 16 -12.54 18.54 30.73
C HIS A 16 -12.37 19.05 29.29
N ILE A 17 -13.20 20.01 28.89
CA ILE A 17 -13.01 20.78 27.65
C ILE A 17 -11.88 21.78 27.87
N ALA A 18 -10.74 21.56 27.21
CA ALA A 18 -9.64 22.52 27.17
C ALA A 18 -9.88 23.52 26.02
N ASN A 19 -10.19 24.77 26.36
CA ASN A 19 -10.36 25.84 25.38
C ASN A 19 -9.00 26.27 24.79
N TYR A 20 -8.61 25.68 23.66
CA TYR A 20 -7.43 26.09 22.92
C TYR A 20 -7.74 27.30 22.03
N SER A 21 -7.08 28.43 22.27
CA SER A 21 -7.26 29.65 21.47
C SER A 21 -6.41 29.60 20.19
N ASN A 22 -7.01 29.17 19.08
CA ASN A 22 -6.32 29.10 17.79
C ASN A 22 -6.16 30.50 17.16
N THR A 23 -5.02 31.16 17.41
CA THR A 23 -4.55 32.28 16.59
C THR A 23 -4.15 31.76 15.21
N ILE A 24 -5.00 31.97 14.20
CA ILE A 24 -4.76 31.54 12.83
C ILE A 24 -3.65 32.39 12.20
N THR A 25 -2.43 31.88 12.19
CA THR A 25 -1.37 32.37 11.31
C THR A 25 -1.49 31.71 9.95
N ASN A 26 -1.85 32.46 8.91
CA ASN A 26 -1.88 31.99 7.52
C ASN A 26 -0.45 31.73 7.01
N ILE A 27 0.11 30.56 7.35
CA ILE A 27 1.36 30.09 6.78
C ILE A 27 1.05 29.50 5.40
N THR A 28 1.49 30.18 4.34
CA THR A 28 1.48 29.63 2.99
C THR A 28 2.46 28.47 2.91
N HIS A 29 1.95 27.24 3.03
CA HIS A 29 2.75 26.02 2.97
C HIS A 29 3.30 25.79 1.55
N VAL A 30 4.47 26.37 1.27
CA VAL A 30 5.29 26.00 0.10
C VAL A 30 5.72 24.54 0.30
N PRO A 31 5.42 23.62 -0.63
CA PRO A 31 5.83 22.22 -0.50
C PRO A 31 7.36 22.11 -0.41
N ASP A 32 7.86 21.39 0.61
CA ASP A 32 9.27 21.04 0.69
C ASP A 32 9.62 20.02 -0.40
N THR A 33 10.28 20.49 -1.46
CA THR A 33 10.73 19.65 -2.56
C THR A 33 12.04 18.91 -2.24
N SER A 34 12.74 19.24 -1.15
CA SER A 34 14.03 18.62 -0.79
C SER A 34 13.90 17.20 -0.25
N ARG A 35 12.69 16.83 0.23
CA ARG A 35 12.34 15.51 0.74
C ARG A 35 11.42 14.78 -0.24
N LEU A 36 11.66 13.48 -0.41
CA LEU A 36 10.79 12.55 -1.13
C LEU A 36 9.92 11.80 -0.11
N ARG A 37 8.59 11.89 -0.23
CA ARG A 37 7.63 11.25 0.68
C ARG A 37 6.78 10.23 -0.08
N ILE A 38 6.86 8.98 0.32
CA ILE A 38 6.15 7.85 -0.30
C ILE A 38 5.18 7.25 0.74
N PHE A 39 3.91 7.09 0.35
CA PHE A 39 2.94 6.30 1.11
C PHE A 39 2.81 4.89 0.52
N VAL A 40 2.82 3.85 1.36
CA VAL A 40 2.66 2.46 0.95
C VAL A 40 1.44 1.84 1.65
N GLY A 41 0.33 1.70 0.93
CA GLY A 41 -0.85 0.99 1.41
C GLY A 41 -0.79 -0.49 1.03
N ILE A 42 -0.68 -1.35 2.05
CA ILE A 42 -0.61 -2.80 1.90
C ILE A 42 -2.01 -3.40 2.12
N LEU A 43 -2.66 -3.73 1.01
CA LEU A 43 -3.99 -4.33 0.97
C LEU A 43 -3.94 -5.78 1.47
N THR A 44 -4.63 -6.01 2.58
CA THR A 44 -4.64 -7.29 3.32
C THR A 44 -6.06 -7.65 3.75
N GLU A 45 -6.27 -8.67 4.57
CA GLU A 45 -7.59 -9.08 5.07
C GLU A 45 -7.54 -9.27 6.60
N PRO A 46 -8.62 -9.01 7.35
CA PRO A 46 -8.59 -8.98 8.81
C PRO A 46 -7.93 -10.20 9.48
N GLN A 47 -8.20 -11.41 8.95
CA GLN A 47 -7.67 -12.68 9.47
C GLN A 47 -6.16 -12.89 9.22
N LEU A 48 -5.54 -12.17 8.27
CA LEU A 48 -4.13 -12.33 7.87
C LEU A 48 -3.11 -11.69 8.85
N HIS A 49 -3.38 -11.78 10.15
CA HIS A 49 -2.57 -11.21 11.23
C HIS A 49 -1.10 -11.66 11.22
N GLN A 50 -0.83 -12.93 10.91
CA GLN A 50 0.55 -13.45 10.82
C GLN A 50 1.30 -12.87 9.62
N ARG A 51 0.67 -12.83 8.43
CA ARG A 51 1.24 -12.21 7.22
C ARG A 51 1.49 -10.71 7.45
N ARG A 52 0.57 -9.97 8.10
CA ARG A 52 0.82 -8.58 8.53
C ARG A 52 2.00 -8.45 9.47
N HIS A 53 2.14 -9.32 10.47
CA HIS A 53 3.29 -9.27 11.40
C HIS A 53 4.62 -9.51 10.67
N LEU A 54 4.68 -10.48 9.75
CA LEU A 54 5.85 -10.72 8.91
C LEU A 54 6.18 -9.51 8.00
N ILE A 55 5.18 -8.96 7.31
CA ILE A 55 5.33 -7.78 6.45
C ILE A 55 5.83 -6.58 7.25
N ARG A 56 5.25 -6.33 8.43
CA ARG A 56 5.65 -5.25 9.35
C ARG A 56 7.12 -5.37 9.74
N ALA A 57 7.59 -6.58 10.07
CA ALA A 57 9.01 -6.83 10.32
C ALA A 57 9.87 -6.61 9.06
N ALA A 58 9.45 -7.16 7.91
CA ALA A 58 10.17 -7.03 6.64
C ALA A 58 10.39 -5.57 6.22
N TYR A 59 9.33 -4.75 6.19
CA TYR A 59 9.41 -3.34 5.78
C TYR A 59 10.10 -2.43 6.82
N THR A 60 10.10 -2.82 8.10
CA THR A 60 10.84 -2.11 9.17
C THR A 60 12.35 -2.40 9.13
N LEU A 61 12.73 -3.61 8.72
CA LEU A 61 14.14 -4.06 8.72
C LEU A 61 14.89 -3.75 7.41
N GLN A 62 14.21 -3.27 6.36
CA GLN A 62 14.92 -2.77 5.18
C GLN A 62 15.81 -1.58 5.57
N LYS A 63 17.10 -1.66 5.22
CA LYS A 63 18.03 -0.52 5.34
C LYS A 63 17.45 0.66 4.57
N ARG A 64 17.46 1.87 5.15
CA ARG A 64 17.01 3.11 4.49
C ARG A 64 18.22 3.98 4.24
N ASP A 65 18.89 3.75 3.12
CA ASP A 65 20.21 4.34 2.82
C ASP A 65 20.12 5.76 2.22
N LEU A 66 18.88 6.30 2.09
CA LEU A 66 18.57 7.58 1.47
C LEU A 66 17.96 8.55 2.50
N ALA A 67 18.79 9.43 3.07
CA ALA A 67 18.39 10.32 4.18
C ALA A 67 17.25 11.31 3.84
N SER A 68 17.15 11.72 2.57
CA SER A 68 16.10 12.61 2.05
C SER A 68 14.78 11.90 1.71
N VAL A 69 14.62 10.61 2.06
CA VAL A 69 13.43 9.82 1.76
C VAL A 69 12.64 9.49 3.02
N GLU A 70 11.32 9.60 2.91
CA GLU A 70 10.35 9.12 3.88
C GLU A 70 9.47 8.04 3.24
N VAL A 71 9.26 6.95 3.97
CA VAL A 71 8.30 5.91 3.59
C VAL A 71 7.42 5.61 4.81
N ASP A 72 6.15 5.99 4.71
CA ASP A 72 5.08 5.54 5.60
C ASP A 72 4.45 4.26 5.01
N VAL A 73 4.15 3.28 5.87
CA VAL A 73 3.67 1.96 5.47
C VAL A 73 2.47 1.62 6.35
N ARG A 74 1.30 1.43 5.74
CA ARG A 74 0.05 1.13 6.47
C ARG A 74 -0.64 -0.09 5.87
N PHE A 75 -1.26 -0.89 6.72
CA PHE A 75 -2.14 -1.99 6.31
C PHE A 75 -3.54 -1.47 6.03
N VAL A 76 -4.09 -1.83 4.87
CA VAL A 76 -5.36 -1.31 4.37
C VAL A 76 -6.34 -2.45 4.13
N PHE A 77 -7.52 -2.37 4.73
CA PHE A 77 -8.59 -3.34 4.47
C PHE A 77 -9.97 -2.74 4.72
N CYS A 78 -10.98 -3.38 4.14
CA CYS A 78 -12.35 -2.90 4.23
C CYS A 78 -12.93 -3.08 5.64
N ASN A 79 -13.86 -2.20 6.01
CA ASN A 79 -14.60 -2.19 7.26
C ASN A 79 -15.53 -3.42 7.49
N SER A 80 -15.69 -4.28 6.49
CA SER A 80 -16.46 -5.54 6.52
C SER A 80 -15.82 -6.59 7.43
N ILE A 81 -15.93 -6.36 8.75
CA ILE A 81 -15.17 -7.03 9.82
C ILE A 81 -16.14 -7.63 10.86
N THR A 82 -15.94 -8.91 11.21
CA THR A 82 -16.74 -9.61 12.25
C THR A 82 -16.31 -9.23 13.67
N ASP A 83 -17.17 -9.43 14.68
CA ASP A 83 -16.92 -8.93 16.03
C ASP A 83 -15.66 -9.50 16.71
N HIS A 84 -15.32 -10.76 16.46
CA HIS A 84 -14.06 -11.33 16.99
C HIS A 84 -12.83 -10.74 16.28
N GLN A 85 -12.93 -10.45 14.97
CA GLN A 85 -11.88 -9.72 14.25
C GLN A 85 -11.74 -8.28 14.78
N LYS A 86 -12.83 -7.58 15.11
CA LYS A 86 -12.79 -6.23 15.71
C LYS A 86 -11.94 -6.20 16.98
N VAL A 87 -12.02 -7.23 17.83
CA VAL A 87 -11.18 -7.35 19.04
C VAL A 87 -9.70 -7.48 18.68
N PHE A 88 -9.34 -8.41 17.80
CA PHE A 88 -7.94 -8.61 17.40
C PHE A 88 -7.34 -7.41 16.67
N LEU A 89 -8.13 -6.77 15.79
CA LEU A 89 -7.75 -5.54 15.09
C LEU A 89 -7.60 -4.37 16.04
N SER A 90 -8.44 -4.24 17.08
CA SER A 90 -8.29 -3.20 18.10
C SER A 90 -6.96 -3.35 18.85
N LEU A 91 -6.57 -4.58 19.20
CA LEU A 91 -5.26 -4.86 19.79
C LEU A 91 -4.10 -4.53 18.84
N GLU A 92 -4.24 -4.80 17.54
CA GLU A 92 -3.22 -4.47 16.54
C GLU A 92 -3.09 -2.95 16.32
N ILE A 93 -4.22 -2.24 16.17
CA ILE A 93 -4.31 -0.78 16.06
C ILE A 93 -3.66 -0.11 17.29
N MET A 94 -4.07 -0.50 18.50
CA MET A 94 -3.51 0.06 19.75
C MET A 94 -2.02 -0.25 19.93
N LYS A 95 -1.49 -1.30 19.29
CA LYS A 95 -0.09 -1.73 19.43
C LYS A 95 0.85 -1.10 18.40
N TYR A 96 0.39 -0.87 17.17
CA TYR A 96 1.24 -0.46 16.05
C TYR A 96 0.81 0.83 15.35
N ASN A 97 -0.45 1.27 15.50
CA ASN A 97 -1.00 2.49 14.89
C ASN A 97 -0.84 2.59 13.35
N ASP A 98 -0.77 1.45 12.67
CA ASP A 98 -0.40 1.33 11.25
C ASP A 98 -1.51 0.71 10.37
N ILE A 99 -2.76 0.72 10.85
CA ILE A 99 -3.93 0.20 10.14
C ILE A 99 -4.84 1.34 9.69
N ILE A 100 -5.29 1.28 8.43
CA ILE A 100 -6.35 2.11 7.88
C ILE A 100 -7.55 1.22 7.54
N LEU A 101 -8.73 1.63 8.02
CA LEU A 101 -10.01 1.06 7.63
C LEU A 101 -10.63 1.93 6.55
N ILE A 102 -11.04 1.33 5.43
CA ILE A 102 -11.77 2.00 4.35
C ILE A 102 -13.17 1.39 4.20
N ASP A 103 -14.12 2.18 3.73
CA ASP A 103 -15.51 1.74 3.51
C ASP A 103 -15.64 1.11 2.11
N CYS A 104 -15.51 -0.22 2.03
CA CYS A 104 -15.56 -0.97 0.78
C CYS A 104 -16.15 -2.37 0.95
N SER A 105 -16.54 -2.96 -0.16
CA SER A 105 -16.81 -4.40 -0.24
C SER A 105 -15.51 -5.19 -0.14
N ASN A 106 -15.54 -6.35 0.52
CA ASN A 106 -14.43 -7.31 0.48
C ASN A 106 -14.23 -7.96 -0.91
N ASN A 107 -15.11 -7.69 -1.89
CA ASN A 107 -14.96 -8.15 -3.26
C ASN A 107 -13.83 -7.40 -4.01
N LYS A 108 -12.89 -8.13 -4.62
CA LYS A 108 -11.77 -7.57 -5.42
C LYS A 108 -12.17 -7.04 -6.82
N ASP A 109 -13.43 -7.19 -7.21
CA ASP A 109 -14.05 -6.49 -8.35
C ASP A 109 -15.04 -5.39 -7.91
N GLY A 110 -15.13 -5.16 -6.59
CA GLY A 110 -16.08 -4.25 -5.93
C GLY A 110 -15.47 -2.89 -5.58
N GLY A 111 -14.56 -2.39 -6.42
CA GLY A 111 -14.03 -1.03 -6.32
C GLY A 111 -13.00 -0.77 -5.21
N ARG A 112 -12.41 -1.79 -4.55
CA ARG A 112 -11.51 -1.59 -3.40
C ARG A 112 -10.29 -0.71 -3.72
N THR A 113 -9.70 -0.86 -4.91
CA THR A 113 -8.63 0.03 -5.40
C THR A 113 -9.14 1.45 -5.66
N MET A 114 -10.40 1.63 -6.09
CA MET A 114 -11.01 2.97 -6.15
C MET A 114 -11.14 3.56 -4.74
N THR A 115 -11.80 2.85 -3.82
CA THR A 115 -12.01 3.28 -2.43
C THR A 115 -10.69 3.63 -1.76
N TYR A 116 -9.66 2.81 -1.96
CA TYR A 116 -8.31 3.05 -1.45
C TYR A 116 -7.81 4.43 -1.88
N PHE A 117 -7.68 4.69 -3.18
CA PHE A 117 -7.16 5.97 -3.66
C PHE A 117 -8.09 7.15 -3.35
N SER A 118 -9.42 6.97 -3.42
CA SER A 118 -10.38 8.06 -3.21
C SER A 118 -10.46 8.54 -1.76
N ASN A 119 -10.11 7.69 -0.78
CA ASN A 119 -10.15 8.04 0.65
C ASN A 119 -8.86 8.71 1.16
N LEU A 120 -7.69 8.51 0.53
CA LEU A 120 -6.43 9.09 1.04
C LEU A 120 -6.47 10.63 1.14
N PRO A 121 -7.01 11.39 0.17
CA PRO A 121 -7.00 12.86 0.24
C PRO A 121 -7.83 13.45 1.39
N SER A 122 -8.87 12.75 1.86
CA SER A 122 -9.63 13.17 3.05
C SER A 122 -8.97 12.71 4.35
N MET A 123 -8.37 11.51 4.36
CA MET A 123 -7.65 10.97 5.53
C MET A 123 -6.38 11.75 5.90
N PHE A 124 -5.72 12.40 4.93
CA PHE A 124 -4.53 13.24 5.13
C PHE A 124 -4.81 14.74 4.89
N GLY A 125 -6.07 15.15 4.98
CA GLY A 125 -6.64 16.39 4.41
C GLY A 125 -6.28 17.74 5.05
N GLU A 126 -5.13 17.87 5.73
CA GLU A 126 -4.61 19.17 6.22
C GLU A 126 -3.41 19.70 5.42
N HIS A 127 -2.77 18.86 4.59
CA HIS A 127 -1.65 19.26 3.74
C HIS A 127 -2.05 19.31 2.26
N THR A 128 -1.59 20.33 1.53
CA THR A 128 -1.82 20.44 0.08
C THR A 128 -1.21 19.28 -0.71
N GLN A 129 -0.13 18.70 -0.20
CA GLN A 129 0.47 17.48 -0.72
C GLN A 129 1.23 16.76 0.43
N PRO A 130 0.61 15.76 1.11
CA PRO A 130 1.23 15.00 2.20
C PRO A 130 2.29 14.00 1.71
N PHE A 131 2.16 13.50 0.48
CA PHE A 131 3.09 12.58 -0.17
C PHE A 131 3.32 12.98 -1.63
N ASP A 132 4.47 12.61 -2.19
CA ASP A 132 4.74 12.77 -3.62
C ASP A 132 4.14 11.60 -4.42
N TYR A 133 4.26 10.38 -3.86
CA TYR A 133 3.78 9.14 -4.47
C TYR A 133 3.00 8.27 -3.49
N VAL A 134 2.04 7.52 -4.04
CA VAL A 134 1.24 6.52 -3.35
C VAL A 134 1.43 5.18 -4.04
N VAL A 135 1.74 4.14 -3.26
CA VAL A 135 1.83 2.76 -3.70
C VAL A 135 0.61 1.98 -3.21
N LYS A 136 0.01 1.18 -4.10
CA LYS A 136 -0.90 0.08 -3.76
C LYS A 136 -0.10 -1.22 -3.83
N VAL A 137 -0.15 -2.04 -2.78
CA VAL A 137 0.54 -3.35 -2.69
C VAL A 137 -0.44 -4.40 -2.16
N GLU A 138 -0.55 -5.58 -2.77
CA GLU A 138 -1.30 -6.71 -2.16
C GLU A 138 -0.44 -7.44 -1.11
N HIS A 139 -1.05 -8.13 -0.14
CA HIS A 139 -0.35 -8.80 0.96
C HIS A 139 0.55 -9.99 0.55
N ASP A 140 0.48 -10.44 -0.70
CA ASP A 140 1.33 -11.45 -1.33
C ASP A 140 2.42 -10.81 -2.20
N ALA A 141 2.64 -9.49 -2.09
CA ALA A 141 3.72 -8.76 -2.75
C ALA A 141 4.71 -8.11 -1.75
N TYR A 142 5.99 -8.09 -2.14
CA TYR A 142 7.06 -7.39 -1.42
C TYR A 142 7.62 -6.28 -2.29
N PHE A 143 7.69 -5.06 -1.74
CA PHE A 143 8.41 -3.94 -2.35
C PHE A 143 9.77 -3.73 -1.68
N GLN A 144 10.81 -3.55 -2.49
CA GLN A 144 12.15 -3.18 -2.06
C GLN A 144 12.23 -1.66 -2.01
N LEU A 145 12.23 -1.09 -0.80
CA LEU A 145 12.00 0.34 -0.57
C LEU A 145 13.16 1.23 -1.05
N ASN A 146 14.41 0.75 -0.99
CA ASN A 146 15.56 1.50 -1.51
C ASN A 146 15.54 1.56 -3.03
N ASN A 147 15.19 0.46 -3.71
CA ASN A 147 15.09 0.43 -5.17
C ASN A 147 13.89 1.27 -5.65
N LEU A 148 12.75 1.17 -4.96
CA LEU A 148 11.59 2.05 -5.18
C LEU A 148 11.97 3.53 -5.05
N ALA A 149 12.57 3.92 -3.93
CA ALA A 149 12.94 5.30 -3.67
C ALA A 149 14.02 5.82 -4.63
N LYS A 150 15.04 5.01 -4.92
CA LYS A 150 16.08 5.31 -5.92
C LYS A 150 15.47 5.50 -7.31
N PHE A 151 14.47 4.70 -7.69
CA PHE A 151 13.77 4.87 -8.95
C PHE A 151 12.92 6.15 -8.99
N LEU A 152 12.28 6.54 -7.87
CA LEU A 152 11.38 7.70 -7.81
C LEU A 152 12.10 9.04 -7.55
N THR A 153 13.36 9.04 -7.13
CA THR A 153 14.11 10.25 -6.74
C THR A 153 14.24 11.28 -7.87
N ASP A 154 14.33 10.84 -9.12
CA ASP A 154 14.52 11.65 -10.34
C ASP A 154 13.25 11.77 -11.21
N LYS A 155 12.08 11.37 -10.71
CA LYS A 155 10.85 11.25 -11.51
C LYS A 155 9.91 12.46 -11.38
N PRO A 156 9.02 12.68 -12.35
CA PRO A 156 7.92 13.64 -12.24
C PRO A 156 7.03 13.33 -11.02
N ARG A 157 6.64 14.35 -10.26
CA ARG A 157 5.73 14.22 -9.09
C ARG A 157 4.25 14.39 -9.49
N ASP A 158 4.00 14.43 -10.79
CA ASP A 158 2.75 14.68 -11.49
C ASP A 158 2.51 13.61 -12.57
N ASP A 159 1.24 13.22 -12.78
CA ASP A 159 0.77 12.29 -13.81
C ASP A 159 1.57 10.96 -13.97
N LEU A 160 2.23 10.50 -12.90
CA LEU A 160 3.10 9.31 -12.88
C LEU A 160 2.31 8.03 -12.65
N TYR A 161 2.61 6.99 -13.44
CA TYR A 161 1.98 5.68 -13.33
C TYR A 161 3.01 4.57 -13.60
N TYR A 162 3.31 3.74 -12.61
CA TYR A 162 4.43 2.79 -12.65
C TYR A 162 4.07 1.44 -12.02
N GLY A 163 4.42 0.35 -12.72
CA GLY A 163 4.20 -1.02 -12.25
C GLY A 163 4.57 -2.06 -13.32
N MET A 164 4.02 -3.28 -13.20
CA MET A 164 4.13 -4.32 -14.23
C MET A 164 3.16 -4.03 -15.38
N GLU A 165 3.63 -3.51 -16.53
CA GLU A 165 2.70 -3.14 -17.61
C GLU A 165 2.20 -4.37 -18.38
N ILE A 166 0.89 -4.57 -18.36
CA ILE A 166 0.18 -5.64 -19.07
C ILE A 166 -0.62 -5.05 -20.23
N LYS A 167 -0.55 -5.71 -21.39
CA LYS A 167 -1.37 -5.39 -22.56
C LYS A 167 -2.77 -5.95 -22.40
N CYS A 168 -3.79 -5.16 -22.68
CA CYS A 168 -5.16 -5.63 -22.72
C CYS A 168 -5.40 -6.41 -24.01
N THR A 169 -5.83 -7.67 -23.86
CA THR A 169 -6.02 -8.61 -24.96
C THR A 169 -7.27 -9.45 -24.74
N GLY A 170 -7.84 -9.99 -25.81
CA GLY A 170 -9.08 -10.76 -25.71
C GLY A 170 -10.23 -9.88 -25.18
N GLU A 171 -10.99 -10.42 -24.22
CA GLU A 171 -12.23 -9.82 -23.70
C GLU A 171 -12.03 -8.44 -23.06
N ILE A 172 -10.84 -8.14 -22.51
CA ILE A 172 -10.54 -6.84 -21.89
C ILE A 172 -9.96 -5.79 -22.85
N ALA A 173 -9.70 -6.11 -24.13
CA ALA A 173 -9.09 -5.16 -25.07
C ALA A 173 -9.92 -3.87 -25.23
N ALA A 174 -11.26 -3.98 -25.24
CA ALA A 174 -12.15 -2.82 -25.30
C ALA A 174 -12.16 -1.99 -24.00
N SER A 175 -11.73 -2.56 -22.86
CA SER A 175 -11.82 -1.90 -21.55
C SER A 175 -10.74 -0.83 -21.35
N CYS A 176 -9.60 -0.92 -22.03
CA CYS A 176 -8.41 -0.15 -21.67
C CYS A 176 -8.19 1.15 -22.45
N GLY A 177 -9.05 1.50 -23.40
CA GLY A 177 -8.92 2.74 -24.16
C GLY A 177 -7.60 2.86 -24.95
N VAL A 178 -7.16 4.11 -25.18
CA VAL A 178 -6.17 4.44 -26.24
C VAL A 178 -4.81 3.78 -26.07
N ASN A 179 -4.28 3.67 -24.84
CA ASN A 179 -2.97 3.05 -24.61
C ASN A 179 -3.00 1.52 -24.65
N ASN A 180 -4.18 0.91 -24.51
CA ASN A 180 -4.39 -0.54 -24.43
C ASN A 180 -3.50 -1.28 -23.39
N THR A 181 -3.07 -0.57 -22.32
CA THR A 181 -2.27 -1.12 -21.22
C THR A 181 -2.72 -0.64 -19.84
N PHE A 182 -2.47 -1.49 -18.84
CA PHE A 182 -2.67 -1.27 -17.40
C PHE A 182 -1.47 -1.79 -16.61
N MET A 183 -1.36 -1.44 -15.33
CA MET A 183 -0.35 -2.01 -14.42
C MET A 183 -0.98 -3.11 -13.58
N ALA A 184 -0.36 -4.29 -13.47
CA ALA A 184 -0.93 -5.44 -12.77
C ALA A 184 -1.23 -5.18 -11.27
N GLY A 185 -2.34 -5.72 -10.78
CA GLY A 185 -2.95 -5.34 -9.51
C GLY A 185 -2.20 -5.65 -8.23
N PHE A 186 -1.11 -6.43 -8.26
CA PHE A 186 -0.32 -6.76 -7.06
C PHE A 186 0.49 -5.57 -6.53
N GLY A 187 0.84 -4.63 -7.40
CA GLY A 187 1.81 -3.58 -7.11
C GLY A 187 1.78 -2.46 -8.14
N VAL A 188 1.37 -1.27 -7.72
CA VAL A 188 1.33 -0.08 -8.61
C VAL A 188 1.61 1.21 -7.83
N VAL A 189 2.35 2.12 -8.46
CA VAL A 189 2.72 3.45 -7.95
C VAL A 189 2.03 4.51 -8.79
N VAL A 190 1.44 5.51 -8.12
CA VAL A 190 0.89 6.73 -8.72
C VAL A 190 1.42 7.98 -8.02
N SER A 191 1.48 9.10 -8.73
CA SER A 191 1.68 10.43 -8.13
C SER A 191 0.44 10.91 -7.37
N TRP A 192 0.63 11.78 -6.38
CA TRP A 192 -0.46 12.29 -5.54
C TRP A 192 -1.54 13.06 -6.32
N ASP A 193 -1.20 13.76 -7.40
CA ASP A 193 -2.18 14.47 -8.25
C ASP A 193 -3.20 13.51 -8.90
N LEU A 194 -2.78 12.28 -9.22
CA LEU A 194 -3.67 11.24 -9.73
C LEU A 194 -4.61 10.71 -8.64
N VAL A 195 -4.13 10.62 -7.40
CA VAL A 195 -4.95 10.21 -6.24
C VAL A 195 -5.99 11.28 -5.92
N GLU A 196 -5.60 12.56 -5.90
CA GLU A 196 -6.54 13.67 -5.78
C GLU A 196 -7.55 13.74 -6.93
N TRP A 197 -7.12 13.45 -8.17
CA TRP A 197 -8.02 13.40 -9.31
C TRP A 197 -9.01 12.23 -9.19
N ILE A 198 -8.56 11.03 -8.83
CA ILE A 198 -9.41 9.85 -8.60
C ILE A 198 -10.50 10.17 -7.56
N ALA A 199 -10.13 10.78 -6.43
CA ALA A 199 -11.07 11.16 -5.38
C ALA A 199 -12.15 12.16 -5.85
N LYS A 200 -11.83 13.04 -6.81
CA LYS A 200 -12.69 14.15 -7.26
C LYS A 200 -13.41 13.87 -8.60
N SER A 201 -13.16 12.73 -9.24
CA SER A 201 -13.64 12.43 -10.59
C SER A 201 -14.95 11.62 -10.57
N GLY A 202 -16.08 12.27 -10.86
CA GLY A 202 -17.38 11.58 -10.96
C GLY A 202 -17.36 10.41 -11.96
N PHE A 203 -16.65 10.55 -13.08
CA PHE A 203 -16.46 9.47 -14.06
C PHE A 203 -15.79 8.21 -13.46
N VAL A 204 -14.92 8.36 -12.46
CA VAL A 204 -14.31 7.21 -11.76
C VAL A 204 -15.34 6.55 -10.83
N GLN A 205 -16.11 7.37 -10.11
CA GLN A 205 -17.21 6.92 -9.23
C GLN A 205 -18.31 6.18 -10.03
N ASP A 206 -18.67 6.69 -11.20
CA ASP A 206 -19.61 6.08 -12.15
C ASP A 206 -19.07 4.78 -12.80
N SER A 207 -17.82 4.39 -12.54
CA SER A 207 -17.18 3.22 -13.14
C SER A 207 -16.24 2.47 -12.19
N GLU A 208 -16.70 2.19 -10.97
CA GLU A 208 -15.93 1.45 -9.96
C GLU A 208 -15.84 -0.08 -10.18
N VAL A 209 -16.81 -0.67 -10.90
CA VAL A 209 -17.00 -2.14 -10.99
C VAL A 209 -16.18 -2.77 -12.11
N GLY A 210 -15.42 -3.82 -11.77
CA GLY A 210 -14.61 -4.63 -12.67
C GLY A 210 -13.24 -4.95 -12.07
N MET A 211 -12.40 -5.70 -12.81
CA MET A 211 -11.04 -6.03 -12.36
C MET A 211 -10.25 -4.74 -12.09
N GLU A 212 -9.93 -4.52 -10.82
CA GLU A 212 -9.52 -3.21 -10.28
C GLU A 212 -8.31 -2.57 -10.95
N ASP A 213 -7.38 -3.38 -11.45
CA ASP A 213 -6.16 -2.95 -12.11
C ASP A 213 -6.39 -2.53 -13.57
N VAL A 214 -7.21 -3.30 -14.30
CA VAL A 214 -7.78 -2.92 -15.61
C VAL A 214 -8.60 -1.65 -15.47
N MET A 215 -9.38 -1.50 -14.39
CA MET A 215 -10.21 -0.30 -14.16
C MET A 215 -9.34 0.94 -13.85
N LEU A 216 -8.29 0.82 -13.04
CA LEU A 216 -7.30 1.90 -12.85
C LEU A 216 -6.64 2.32 -14.17
N GLY A 217 -6.20 1.35 -14.98
CA GLY A 217 -5.64 1.62 -16.31
C GLY A 217 -6.65 2.31 -17.23
N LYS A 218 -7.90 1.83 -17.26
CA LYS A 218 -9.03 2.40 -18.00
C LYS A 218 -9.30 3.86 -17.62
N TRP A 219 -9.41 4.18 -16.33
CA TRP A 219 -9.70 5.54 -15.88
C TRP A 219 -8.63 6.52 -16.37
N LEU A 220 -7.36 6.17 -16.18
CA LEU A 220 -6.23 7.00 -16.61
C LEU A 220 -6.18 7.14 -18.14
N ASN A 221 -6.34 6.04 -18.88
CA ASN A 221 -6.30 6.04 -20.34
C ASN A 221 -7.48 6.82 -20.97
N MET A 222 -8.69 6.75 -20.38
CA MET A 222 -9.85 7.51 -20.84
C MET A 222 -9.78 9.00 -20.46
N ALA A 223 -9.20 9.33 -19.30
CA ALA A 223 -9.00 10.71 -18.85
C ALA A 223 -7.76 11.39 -19.44
N ASN A 224 -7.00 10.71 -20.30
CA ASN A 224 -5.73 11.18 -20.87
C ASN A 224 -4.70 11.54 -19.76
N LYS A 225 -4.54 10.64 -18.79
CA LYS A 225 -3.70 10.75 -17.59
C LYS A 225 -2.77 9.53 -17.44
N GLY A 226 -1.83 9.60 -16.50
CA GLY A 226 -0.82 8.56 -16.30
C GLY A 226 0.13 8.46 -17.50
N LYS A 227 0.58 9.62 -18.01
CA LYS A 227 1.48 9.79 -19.16
C LYS A 227 2.95 9.71 -18.78
N ASN A 228 3.31 10.06 -17.54
CA ASN A 228 4.63 9.79 -16.98
C ASN A 228 4.67 8.30 -16.61
N ARG A 229 4.53 7.46 -17.64
CA ARG A 229 4.31 6.02 -17.54
C ARG A 229 5.63 5.28 -17.60
N TYR A 230 5.80 4.35 -16.67
CA TYR A 230 6.99 3.51 -16.61
C TYR A 230 6.57 2.05 -16.47
N ASN A 231 7.22 1.17 -17.23
CA ASN A 231 7.06 -0.27 -17.12
C ASN A 231 8.25 -0.82 -16.31
N GLY A 232 7.99 -1.57 -15.24
CA GLY A 232 9.00 -2.22 -14.43
C GLY A 232 9.50 -3.56 -14.99
N LEU A 233 8.91 -4.08 -16.06
CA LEU A 233 9.31 -5.36 -16.64
C LEU A 233 10.68 -5.29 -17.36
N PRO A 234 11.46 -6.38 -17.35
CA PRO A 234 11.29 -7.55 -16.48
C PRO A 234 11.76 -7.28 -15.04
N ASN A 235 12.99 -6.76 -14.89
CA ASN A 235 13.76 -6.88 -13.65
C ASN A 235 13.24 -6.10 -12.42
N GLN A 236 12.33 -5.12 -12.56
CA GLN A 236 11.86 -4.32 -11.42
C GLN A 236 10.51 -4.78 -10.88
N PHE A 237 9.62 -5.31 -11.72
CA PHE A 237 8.27 -5.76 -11.36
C PHE A 237 7.97 -7.07 -12.09
N TYR A 238 7.89 -8.17 -11.34
CA TYR A 238 7.73 -9.51 -11.90
C TYR A 238 7.11 -10.51 -10.91
N ASP A 239 6.72 -11.67 -11.44
CA ASP A 239 6.32 -12.86 -10.71
C ASP A 239 7.56 -13.64 -10.22
N TYR A 240 7.54 -14.11 -8.98
CA TYR A 240 8.52 -15.02 -8.44
C TYR A 240 8.40 -16.37 -9.12
N LYS A 241 9.51 -16.85 -9.67
CA LYS A 241 9.59 -18.13 -10.38
C LYS A 241 9.25 -19.34 -9.52
N GLY A 242 9.79 -19.45 -8.30
CA GLY A 242 9.68 -20.67 -7.51
C GLY A 242 10.18 -21.88 -8.33
N ASP A 243 9.34 -22.90 -8.42
CA ASP A 243 9.63 -24.13 -9.18
C ASP A 243 8.97 -24.14 -10.59
N LEU A 244 8.40 -23.00 -11.03
CA LEU A 244 7.81 -22.81 -12.36
C LEU A 244 8.89 -22.51 -13.43
N PRO A 245 8.58 -22.69 -14.73
CA PRO A 245 9.42 -22.17 -15.80
C PRO A 245 9.52 -20.63 -15.76
N GLU A 246 10.62 -20.12 -16.29
CA GLU A 246 10.89 -18.70 -16.48
C GLU A 246 10.11 -18.18 -17.71
N ASP A 247 9.52 -16.99 -17.60
CA ASP A 247 8.85 -16.30 -18.70
C ASP A 247 9.06 -14.77 -18.62
N TYR A 248 8.54 -14.02 -19.60
CA TYR A 248 8.75 -12.56 -19.69
C TYR A 248 8.27 -11.78 -18.44
N TYR A 249 7.30 -12.31 -17.70
CA TYR A 249 6.78 -11.75 -16.47
C TYR A 249 7.30 -12.47 -15.22
N ARG A 250 8.02 -13.60 -15.32
CA ARG A 250 8.39 -14.46 -14.17
C ARG A 250 9.84 -14.93 -14.21
N HIS A 251 10.64 -14.54 -13.21
CA HIS A 251 12.05 -14.95 -13.11
C HIS A 251 12.57 -15.02 -11.66
N GLU A 252 13.87 -15.32 -11.50
CA GLU A 252 14.58 -15.37 -10.22
C GLU A 252 14.72 -13.97 -9.57
N PHE A 253 15.16 -13.89 -8.32
CA PHE A 253 15.44 -12.61 -7.68
C PHE A 253 16.68 -11.91 -8.29
N VAL A 254 16.55 -10.60 -8.55
CA VAL A 254 17.58 -9.76 -9.19
C VAL A 254 17.87 -8.51 -8.32
N PRO A 255 19.05 -7.87 -8.44
CA PRO A 255 19.37 -6.70 -7.60
C PRO A 255 18.47 -5.49 -7.84
N GLU A 256 17.85 -5.39 -9.03
CA GLU A 256 17.02 -4.27 -9.46
C GLU A 256 15.55 -4.32 -9.00
N THR A 257 15.11 -5.40 -8.35
CA THR A 257 13.71 -5.60 -7.93
C THR A 257 13.17 -4.38 -7.19
N VAL A 258 12.08 -3.81 -7.67
CA VAL A 258 11.27 -2.81 -6.95
C VAL A 258 10.08 -3.49 -6.29
N ALA A 259 9.45 -4.47 -6.96
CA ALA A 259 8.36 -5.27 -6.43
C ALA A 259 8.38 -6.72 -6.96
N VAL A 260 7.92 -7.67 -6.14
CA VAL A 260 7.66 -9.06 -6.55
C VAL A 260 6.38 -9.61 -5.89
N HIS A 261 5.66 -10.46 -6.60
CA HIS A 261 4.50 -11.29 -6.21
C HIS A 261 4.75 -12.68 -6.85
N LYS A 262 4.15 -13.85 -6.61
CA LYS A 262 3.23 -14.31 -5.58
C LYS A 262 3.99 -14.87 -4.38
N LEU A 263 4.15 -14.05 -3.37
CA LEU A 263 4.65 -14.46 -2.06
C LEU A 263 3.46 -14.97 -1.21
N GLU A 264 2.72 -15.94 -1.75
CA GLU A 264 1.60 -16.58 -1.06
C GLU A 264 2.09 -17.37 0.16
N GLU A 265 3.14 -18.18 -0.02
CA GLU A 265 3.75 -19.01 1.03
C GLU A 265 4.84 -18.30 1.83
N ASP A 266 4.96 -18.68 3.10
CA ASP A 266 6.04 -18.21 3.99
C ASP A 266 7.45 -18.60 3.47
N LEU A 267 7.55 -19.69 2.73
CA LEU A 267 8.81 -20.09 2.07
C LEU A 267 9.24 -19.07 1.01
N HIS A 268 8.30 -18.48 0.25
CA HIS A 268 8.62 -17.47 -0.76
C HIS A 268 9.11 -16.18 -0.07
N TRP A 269 8.45 -15.76 1.02
CA TRP A 269 8.92 -14.67 1.87
C TRP A 269 10.32 -14.94 2.45
N ALA A 270 10.57 -16.13 2.99
CA ALA A 270 11.89 -16.49 3.53
C ALA A 270 12.99 -16.44 2.45
N ARG A 271 12.71 -16.89 1.22
CA ARG A 271 13.66 -16.83 0.10
C ARG A 271 14.01 -15.38 -0.29
N ILE A 272 13.05 -14.45 -0.40
CA ILE A 272 13.36 -13.04 -0.75
C ILE A 272 14.02 -12.25 0.40
N LEU A 273 13.59 -12.47 1.65
CA LEU A 273 14.19 -11.79 2.82
C LEU A 273 15.65 -12.24 3.05
N SER A 274 15.96 -13.48 2.69
CA SER A 274 17.33 -14.00 2.59
C SER A 274 18.11 -13.33 1.44
N TYR A 275 17.53 -13.25 0.24
CA TYR A 275 18.17 -12.65 -0.95
C TYR A 275 18.63 -11.20 -0.71
N PHE A 276 17.75 -10.34 -0.17
CA PHE A 276 18.11 -8.96 0.17
C PHE A 276 18.86 -8.80 1.50
N ASN A 277 19.21 -9.91 2.16
CA ASN A 277 19.78 -10.02 3.51
C ASN A 277 19.20 -8.96 4.48
N VAL A 278 17.88 -9.04 4.69
CA VAL A 278 17.14 -8.17 5.61
C VAL A 278 17.57 -8.38 7.06
N THR A 279 18.19 -9.53 7.36
CA THR A 279 18.77 -9.89 8.67
C THR A 279 20.18 -9.37 8.92
N HIS A 280 20.85 -8.70 7.97
CA HIS A 280 22.22 -8.18 8.11
C HIS A 280 22.42 -7.27 9.35
N GLY A 281 21.36 -6.61 9.84
CA GLY A 281 21.40 -5.80 11.06
C GLY A 281 21.43 -6.60 12.38
N LEU A 282 21.25 -7.92 12.33
CA LEU A 282 21.10 -8.78 13.50
C LEU A 282 22.43 -8.96 14.23
N ARG A 283 22.50 -8.48 15.47
CA ARG A 283 23.69 -8.57 16.32
C ARG A 283 23.89 -10.00 16.84
N PRO A 284 25.12 -10.50 17.01
CA PRO A 284 25.37 -11.77 17.68
C PRO A 284 24.80 -11.78 19.11
N SER A 285 24.23 -12.92 19.52
CA SER A 285 23.64 -13.12 20.85
C SER A 285 23.82 -14.55 21.32
N LYS A 286 23.99 -14.76 22.63
CA LYS A 286 23.97 -16.10 23.25
C LYS A 286 22.59 -16.76 23.24
N PHE A 287 21.54 -16.02 22.92
CA PHE A 287 20.16 -16.50 22.91
C PHE A 287 19.70 -17.07 21.55
N TYR A 288 20.52 -16.96 20.48
CA TYR A 288 20.21 -17.54 19.17
C TYR A 288 21.46 -17.91 18.37
N ALA A 289 21.50 -19.17 17.91
CA ALA A 289 22.63 -19.72 17.13
C ALA A 289 22.28 -20.06 15.67
N GLN A 290 20.99 -20.20 15.34
CA GLN A 290 20.50 -20.74 14.06
C GLN A 290 19.65 -19.73 13.27
N VAL A 291 19.93 -18.44 13.38
CA VAL A 291 19.25 -17.38 12.63
C VAL A 291 20.14 -16.92 11.47
N LEU A 292 19.51 -16.64 10.33
CA LEU A 292 20.12 -16.12 9.10
C LEU A 292 20.92 -14.83 9.38
N ARG A 293 22.04 -14.64 8.69
CA ARG A 293 22.99 -13.52 8.82
C ARG A 293 23.51 -13.10 7.45
#